data_AF-A0A8J4GGT9-F1
#
_entry.id   AF-A0A8J4GGT9-F1
#
_cell.length_a   1.000
_cell.length_b   1.000
_cell.length_c   1.000
_cell.angle_alpha   90.00
_cell.angle_beta   90.00
_cell.angle_gamma   90.00
#
_symmetry.space_group_name_H-M   'P 1'
#
loop_
_entity.id
_entity.type
_entity.pdbx_description
1 polymer ?
#
loop_
_entity_poly.entity_id
_entity_poly.type
_entity_poly.pdbx_seq_one_letter_code
_entity_poly.pdbx_strand_id
1 'polypeptide(L)'
;SKPLSGKQAGLLQPLPIPVAPWESVSLDFVVGLPPSEGGNDAVLVMVDRLTKMVHLAPTTTSVTAEQTARLFFDNVVRLHGIPKSVISDRGPQFGGKFWASLGDLVNVRVNLSTAYHPQTDGQTERMNRTFGDMLRTYAGSNPRAWDTFLSAAEFAMNNAVNRSTGQSPFFLNYGFHPAIPLARELDVPAPAAKAFVR
;
A
#
# COMPACT_ATOMS: atom_id res chain seq x y z
N SER A 1 -31.24 36.65 -2.71
CA SER A 1 -30.52 35.64 -1.91
C SER A 1 -30.28 34.41 -2.77
N LYS A 2 -29.03 34.15 -3.18
CA LYS A 2 -28.65 32.93 -3.93
C LYS A 2 -28.62 31.74 -2.98
N PRO A 3 -29.19 30.58 -3.33
CA PRO A 3 -29.08 29.39 -2.49
C PRO A 3 -27.67 28.78 -2.62
N LEU A 4 -27.09 28.40 -1.48
CA LEU A 4 -25.85 27.64 -1.36
C LEU A 4 -26.11 26.22 -1.89
N SER A 5 -25.53 25.88 -3.04
CA SER A 5 -25.47 24.51 -3.54
C SER A 5 -24.45 23.72 -2.73
N GLY A 6 -24.89 23.19 -1.58
CA GLY A 6 -24.19 22.12 -0.89
C GLY A 6 -24.52 20.81 -1.59
N LYS A 7 -23.61 20.30 -2.43
CA LYS A 7 -23.65 18.88 -2.84
C LYS A 7 -23.61 18.05 -1.56
N GLN A 8 -24.73 17.41 -1.21
CA GLN A 8 -24.73 16.33 -0.23
C GLN A 8 -23.74 15.28 -0.72
N ALA A 9 -22.68 15.03 0.07
CA ALA A 9 -21.82 13.88 -0.14
C ALA A 9 -22.70 12.63 -0.07
N GLY A 10 -22.89 11.96 -1.21
CA GLY A 10 -23.67 10.73 -1.28
C GLY A 10 -23.10 9.71 -0.29
N LEU A 11 -23.98 8.95 0.36
CA LEU A 11 -23.62 7.87 1.27
C LEU A 11 -22.57 6.97 0.61
N LEU A 12 -21.34 7.00 1.14
CA LEU A 12 -20.26 6.11 0.70
C LEU A 12 -20.74 4.68 0.94
N GLN A 13 -21.02 3.93 -0.12
CA GLN A 13 -21.20 2.49 0.04
C GLN A 13 -19.82 1.87 0.22
N PRO A 14 -19.55 1.22 1.36
CA PRO A 14 -18.27 0.57 1.56
C PRO A 14 -18.14 -0.57 0.56
N LEU A 15 -16.98 -0.65 -0.10
CA LEU A 15 -16.63 -1.77 -0.96
C LEU A 15 -16.68 -3.08 -0.15
N PRO A 16 -17.08 -4.21 -0.77
CA PRO A 16 -17.04 -5.51 -0.12
C PRO A 16 -15.66 -5.76 0.51
N ILE A 17 -15.69 -6.33 1.71
CA ILE A 17 -14.49 -6.77 2.41
C ILE A 17 -14.00 -8.03 1.70
N PRO A 18 -12.73 -8.09 1.24
CA PRO A 18 -12.18 -9.30 0.62
C PRO A 18 -12.13 -10.45 1.61
N VAL A 19 -12.20 -11.71 1.13
CA VAL A 19 -12.20 -12.89 2.01
C VAL A 19 -10.82 -13.55 2.12
N ALA A 20 -9.91 -13.24 1.20
CA ALA A 20 -8.52 -13.70 1.22
C ALA A 20 -7.51 -12.56 1.02
N PRO A 21 -6.28 -12.68 1.57
CA PRO A 21 -5.19 -11.74 1.29
C PRO A 21 -4.95 -11.60 -0.21
N TRP A 22 -4.69 -10.37 -0.66
CA TRP A 22 -4.38 -10.02 -2.04
C TRP A 22 -5.49 -10.26 -3.06
N GLU A 23 -6.71 -10.58 -2.62
CA GLU A 23 -7.88 -10.69 -3.52
C GLU A 23 -8.32 -9.31 -4.03
N SER A 24 -8.07 -8.25 -3.27
CA SER A 24 -8.39 -6.86 -3.61
C SER A 24 -7.26 -5.93 -3.21
N VAL A 25 -6.70 -5.22 -4.19
CA VAL A 25 -5.55 -4.33 -3.98
C VAL A 25 -5.95 -2.89 -4.27
N SER A 26 -5.55 -1.97 -3.40
CA SER A 26 -5.67 -0.53 -3.63
C SER A 26 -4.34 0.02 -4.13
N LEU A 27 -4.40 0.89 -5.13
CA LEU A 27 -3.26 1.62 -5.68
C LEU A 27 -3.42 3.12 -5.40
N ASP A 28 -2.34 3.74 -4.96
CA ASP A 28 -2.23 5.20 -4.84
C ASP A 28 -0.81 5.66 -5.21
N PHE A 29 -0.69 6.94 -5.55
CA PHE A 29 0.59 7.60 -5.78
C PHE A 29 0.88 8.63 -4.69
N VAL A 30 2.06 8.54 -4.09
CA VAL A 30 2.65 9.65 -3.33
C VAL A 30 3.50 10.45 -4.31
N VAL A 31 3.03 11.65 -4.65
CA VAL A 31 3.70 12.58 -5.58
C VAL A 31 4.22 13.82 -4.86
N GLY A 32 5.03 14.61 -5.56
CA GLY A 32 5.61 15.85 -5.05
C GLY A 32 6.80 15.61 -4.10
N LEU A 33 7.46 14.46 -4.25
CA LEU A 33 8.72 14.18 -3.56
C LEU A 33 9.86 14.88 -4.31
N PRO A 34 10.93 15.30 -3.61
CA PRO A 34 12.14 15.78 -4.28
C PRO A 34 12.71 14.67 -5.18
N PRO A 35 13.29 15.01 -6.35
CA PRO A 35 13.97 14.03 -7.18
C PRO A 35 15.08 13.32 -6.42
N SER A 36 15.01 11.99 -6.34
CA SER A 36 16.06 11.16 -5.78
C SER A 36 17.26 11.07 -6.74
N GLU A 37 18.37 10.50 -6.27
CA GLU A 37 19.54 10.18 -7.09
C GLU A 37 19.21 9.15 -8.18
N GLY A 38 18.27 8.24 -7.91
CA GLY A 38 17.72 7.31 -8.89
C GLY A 38 16.76 7.95 -9.91
N GLY A 39 16.51 9.26 -9.83
CA GLY A 39 15.61 9.99 -10.73
C GLY A 39 14.12 9.81 -10.43
N ASN A 40 13.76 9.32 -9.23
CA ASN A 40 12.38 9.13 -8.82
C ASN A 40 11.84 10.39 -8.15
N ASP A 41 10.58 10.74 -8.40
CA ASP A 41 9.86 11.87 -7.76
C ASP A 41 8.47 11.47 -7.22
N ALA A 42 8.16 10.16 -7.29
CA ALA A 42 6.91 9.59 -6.81
C ALA A 42 7.11 8.16 -6.25
N VAL A 43 6.11 7.68 -5.51
CA VAL A 43 6.02 6.29 -5.05
C VAL A 43 4.65 5.73 -5.43
N LEU A 44 4.64 4.57 -6.07
CA LEU A 44 3.44 3.74 -6.20
C LEU A 44 3.26 2.94 -4.91
N VAL A 45 2.12 3.13 -4.25
CA VAL A 45 1.73 2.43 -3.04
C VAL A 45 0.69 1.38 -3.42
N MET A 46 0.97 0.11 -3.11
CA MET A 46 0.11 -1.03 -3.37
C MET A 46 -0.31 -1.65 -2.04
N VAL A 47 -1.61 -1.68 -1.75
CA VAL A 47 -2.13 -2.11 -0.44
C VAL A 47 -3.12 -3.26 -0.59
N ASP A 48 -2.85 -4.38 0.07
CA ASP A 48 -3.86 -5.41 0.27
C ASP A 48 -4.97 -4.89 1.18
N ARG A 49 -6.21 -4.88 0.67
CA ARG A 49 -7.34 -4.30 1.42
C ARG A 49 -7.75 -5.13 2.63
N LEU A 50 -7.40 -6.42 2.70
CA LEU A 50 -7.75 -7.28 3.83
C LEU A 50 -6.73 -7.14 4.98
N THR A 51 -5.47 -7.49 4.73
CA THR A 51 -4.39 -7.52 5.73
C THR A 51 -3.80 -6.15 6.01
N LYS A 52 -4.03 -5.19 5.10
CA LYS A 52 -3.39 -3.87 5.06
C LYS A 52 -1.89 -3.92 4.78
N MET A 53 -1.39 -5.05 4.24
CA MET A 53 0.01 -5.18 3.84
C MET A 53 0.30 -4.28 2.64
N VAL A 54 1.45 -3.62 2.66
CA VAL A 54 1.86 -2.62 1.69
C VAL A 54 3.10 -3.07 0.93
N HIS A 55 3.12 -2.79 -0.36
CA HIS A 55 4.32 -2.73 -1.18
C HIS A 55 4.54 -1.31 -1.71
N LEU A 56 5.79 -0.85 -1.69
CA LEU A 56 6.22 0.45 -2.17
C LEU A 56 7.16 0.29 -3.36
N ALA A 57 6.83 0.96 -4.46
CA ALA A 57 7.72 1.03 -5.62
C ALA A 57 8.08 2.49 -5.94
N PRO A 58 9.37 2.87 -5.95
CA PRO A 58 9.79 4.17 -6.43
C PRO A 58 9.46 4.31 -7.92
N THR A 59 9.05 5.50 -8.33
CA THR A 59 8.63 5.78 -9.70
C THR A 59 8.69 7.28 -9.98
N THR A 60 8.18 7.68 -11.15
CA THR A 60 8.05 9.08 -11.53
C THR A 60 6.59 9.52 -11.66
N THR A 61 6.34 10.82 -11.53
CA THR A 61 5.05 11.46 -11.81
C THR A 61 4.62 11.30 -13.27
N SER A 62 5.56 11.00 -14.17
CA SER A 62 5.36 10.74 -15.59
C SER A 62 5.16 9.27 -15.95
N VAL A 63 5.08 8.37 -14.96
CA VAL A 63 4.95 6.92 -15.19
C VAL A 63 3.72 6.59 -16.06
N THR A 64 3.92 5.74 -17.06
CA THR A 64 2.83 5.30 -17.95
C THR A 64 2.00 4.17 -17.34
N ALA A 65 0.86 3.85 -17.96
CA ALA A 65 0.02 2.73 -17.54
C ALA A 65 0.76 1.38 -17.69
N GLU A 66 1.53 1.23 -18.76
CA GLU A 66 2.36 0.06 -19.07
C GLU A 66 3.45 -0.12 -18.01
N GLN A 67 4.16 0.96 -17.67
CA GLN A 67 5.18 0.95 -16.61
C GLN A 67 4.56 0.68 -15.24
N THR A 68 3.39 1.24 -14.95
CA THR A 68 2.64 0.97 -13.72
C THR A 68 2.22 -0.49 -13.63
N ALA A 69 1.77 -1.11 -14.73
CA ALA A 69 1.46 -2.53 -14.79
C ALA A 69 2.70 -3.40 -14.51
N ARG A 70 3.87 -2.98 -15.01
CA ARG A 70 5.13 -3.67 -14.72
C ARG A 70 5.50 -3.60 -13.24
N LEU A 71 5.43 -2.40 -12.63
CA LEU A 71 5.64 -2.24 -11.19
C LEU A 71 4.66 -3.09 -10.38
N PHE A 72 3.39 -3.11 -10.76
CA PHE A 72 2.37 -3.93 -10.12
C PHE A 72 2.69 -5.43 -10.22
N PHE A 73 3.12 -5.89 -11.40
CA PHE A 73 3.50 -7.29 -11.58
C PHE A 73 4.70 -7.67 -10.71
N ASP A 74 5.77 -6.87 -10.73
CA ASP A 74 7.03 -7.17 -10.03
C ASP A 74 6.87 -7.14 -8.50
N ASN A 75 5.93 -6.34 -7.98
CA ASN A 75 5.74 -6.12 -6.54
C ASN A 75 4.51 -6.81 -5.94
N VAL A 76 3.50 -7.17 -6.75
CA VAL A 76 2.28 -7.83 -6.26
C VAL A 76 2.12 -9.19 -6.89
N VAL A 77 1.98 -9.26 -8.22
CA VAL A 77 1.63 -10.52 -8.90
C VAL A 77 2.70 -11.58 -8.71
N ARG A 78 3.98 -11.20 -8.77
CA ARG A 78 5.12 -12.11 -8.53
C ARG A 78 5.08 -12.77 -7.15
N LEU A 79 4.57 -12.06 -6.14
CA LEU A 79 4.59 -12.51 -4.75
C LEU A 79 3.30 -13.22 -4.35
N HIS A 80 2.15 -12.74 -4.83
CA HIS A 80 0.84 -13.09 -4.28
C HIS A 80 -0.16 -13.59 -5.33
N GLY A 81 0.22 -13.56 -6.61
CA GLY A 81 -0.66 -13.88 -7.72
C GLY A 81 -1.54 -12.71 -8.17
N ILE A 82 -2.43 -13.00 -9.13
CA ILE A 82 -3.29 -11.98 -9.74
C ILE A 82 -4.49 -11.71 -8.82
N PRO A 83 -4.71 -10.46 -8.37
CA PRO A 83 -5.88 -10.13 -7.56
C PRO A 83 -7.17 -10.22 -8.38
N LYS A 84 -8.32 -10.38 -7.71
CA LYS A 84 -9.63 -10.30 -8.38
C LYS A 84 -10.06 -8.87 -8.66
N SER A 85 -9.56 -7.90 -7.89
CA SER A 85 -9.88 -6.49 -8.08
C SER A 85 -8.69 -5.60 -7.75
N VAL A 86 -8.56 -4.53 -8.52
CA VAL A 86 -7.63 -3.42 -8.24
C VAL A 86 -8.43 -2.13 -8.23
N ILE A 87 -8.30 -1.36 -7.17
CA ILE A 87 -8.99 -0.09 -6.94
C ILE A 87 -7.95 1.02 -6.97
N SER A 88 -8.24 2.12 -7.66
CA SER A 88 -7.37 3.29 -7.66
C SER A 88 -8.20 4.57 -7.62
N ASP A 89 -7.72 5.52 -6.83
CA ASP A 89 -8.38 6.80 -6.62
C ASP A 89 -7.88 7.89 -7.60
N ARG A 90 -6.84 7.60 -8.40
CA ARG A 90 -6.15 8.61 -9.21
C ARG A 90 -5.83 8.20 -10.64
N GLY A 91 -6.58 8.77 -11.59
CA GLY A 91 -6.07 9.11 -12.91
C GLY A 91 -6.19 8.04 -14.02
N PRO A 92 -6.01 8.46 -15.29
CA PRO A 92 -6.18 7.64 -16.49
C PRO A 92 -5.15 6.50 -16.62
N GLN A 93 -4.05 6.54 -15.88
CA GLN A 93 -3.00 5.52 -15.88
C GLN A 93 -3.47 4.16 -15.33
N PHE A 94 -4.59 4.10 -14.61
CA PHE A 94 -5.21 2.85 -14.16
C PHE A 94 -6.44 2.45 -15.00
N GLY A 95 -6.63 3.11 -16.15
CA GLY A 95 -7.66 2.77 -17.12
C GLY A 95 -7.33 1.50 -17.93
N GLY A 96 -8.04 1.28 -19.03
CA GLY A 96 -7.94 0.05 -19.83
C GLY A 96 -6.53 -0.32 -20.30
N LYS A 97 -5.62 0.65 -20.51
CA LYS A 97 -4.24 0.39 -20.91
C LYS A 97 -3.42 -0.35 -19.85
N PHE A 98 -3.62 -0.04 -18.56
CA PHE A 98 -2.96 -0.74 -17.46
C PHE A 98 -3.34 -2.21 -17.47
N TRP A 99 -4.64 -2.49 -17.59
CA TRP A 99 -5.17 -3.84 -17.59
C TRP A 99 -4.76 -4.65 -18.84
N ALA A 100 -4.74 -4.01 -20.01
CA ALA A 100 -4.20 -4.63 -21.22
C ALA A 100 -2.73 -5.02 -21.04
N SER A 101 -1.90 -4.08 -20.55
CA SER A 101 -0.48 -4.31 -20.31
C SER A 101 -0.22 -5.39 -19.27
N LEU A 102 -1.00 -5.40 -18.18
CA LEU A 102 -0.91 -6.45 -17.16
C LEU A 102 -1.27 -7.81 -17.77
N GLY A 103 -2.28 -7.85 -18.63
CA GLY A 103 -2.67 -9.06 -19.35
C GLY A 103 -1.61 -9.62 -20.27
N ASP A 104 -0.94 -8.73 -21.00
CA ASP A 104 0.20 -9.10 -21.83
C ASP A 104 1.35 -9.68 -20.98
N LEU A 105 1.64 -9.08 -19.81
CA LEU A 105 2.67 -9.58 -18.89
C LEU A 105 2.39 -10.97 -18.32
N VAL A 106 1.11 -11.31 -18.08
CA VAL A 106 0.72 -12.63 -17.55
C VAL A 106 0.38 -13.64 -18.66
N ASN A 107 0.48 -13.26 -19.94
CA ASN A 107 0.05 -14.04 -21.11
C ASN A 107 -1.41 -14.55 -21.00
N VAL A 108 -2.26 -13.79 -20.31
CA VAL A 108 -3.69 -14.05 -20.17
C VAL A 108 -4.41 -12.93 -20.90
N ARG A 109 -5.33 -13.26 -21.81
CA ARG A 109 -6.34 -12.28 -22.27
C ARG A 109 -7.20 -11.98 -21.06
N VAL A 110 -6.86 -10.94 -20.32
CA VAL A 110 -7.54 -10.69 -19.07
C VAL A 110 -8.93 -10.16 -19.42
N ASN A 111 -9.92 -11.05 -19.35
CA ASN A 111 -11.33 -10.70 -19.23
C ASN A 111 -11.54 -10.11 -17.83
N LEU A 112 -10.91 -8.96 -17.57
CA LEU A 112 -11.31 -8.16 -16.43
C LEU A 112 -12.68 -7.62 -16.77
N SER A 113 -13.69 -8.14 -16.10
CA SER A 113 -14.79 -7.26 -15.72
C SER A 113 -14.13 -6.15 -14.91
N THR A 114 -13.82 -5.03 -15.57
CA THR A 114 -13.35 -3.82 -14.94
C THR A 114 -14.50 -3.33 -14.08
N ALA A 115 -14.59 -3.82 -12.85
CA ALA A 115 -15.31 -3.13 -11.80
C ALA A 115 -14.45 -1.93 -11.41
N TYR A 116 -14.29 -0.98 -12.33
CA TYR A 116 -13.90 0.38 -11.98
C TYR A 116 -15.08 0.93 -11.18
N HIS A 117 -15.00 0.80 -9.86
CA HIS A 117 -15.95 1.39 -8.95
C HIS A 117 -15.21 2.56 -8.30
N PRO A 118 -15.51 3.81 -8.69
CA PRO A 118 -15.02 4.99 -7.99
C PRO A 118 -15.73 5.07 -6.64
N GLN A 119 -15.35 4.18 -5.74
CA GLN A 119 -15.78 4.12 -4.35
C GLN A 119 -14.53 3.93 -3.51
N THR A 120 -14.32 4.89 -2.61
CA THR A 120 -13.12 4.96 -1.80
C THR A 120 -13.22 4.00 -0.63
N ASP A 121 -12.21 3.14 -0.48
CA ASP A 121 -11.97 2.45 0.78
C ASP A 121 -11.39 3.46 1.77
N GLY A 122 -12.26 4.20 2.46
CA GLY A 122 -11.86 5.27 3.37
C GLY A 122 -10.91 4.85 4.50
N GLN A 123 -10.80 3.55 4.81
CA GLN A 123 -9.76 3.04 5.71
C GLN A 123 -8.39 3.00 5.04
N THR A 124 -8.34 2.49 3.82
CA THR A 124 -7.12 2.46 3.01
C THR A 124 -6.68 3.89 2.64
N GLU A 125 -7.61 4.81 2.38
CA GLU A 125 -7.32 6.23 2.14
C GLU A 125 -6.63 6.91 3.35
N ARG A 126 -7.14 6.67 4.57
CA ARG A 126 -6.51 7.19 5.79
C ARG A 126 -5.10 6.66 5.98
N MET A 127 -4.92 5.36 5.73
CA MET A 127 -3.64 4.70 5.87
C MET A 127 -2.63 5.20 4.82
N ASN A 128 -3.04 5.29 3.55
CA ASN A 128 -2.24 5.86 2.46
C ASN A 128 -1.83 7.31 2.74
N ARG A 129 -2.71 8.10 3.38
CA ARG A 129 -2.40 9.47 3.79
C ARG A 129 -1.31 9.50 4.86
N THR A 130 -1.44 8.70 5.92
CA THR A 130 -0.42 8.59 6.98
C THR A 130 0.93 8.14 6.39
N PHE A 131 0.92 7.21 5.44
CA PHE A 131 2.14 6.76 4.76
C PHE A 131 2.75 7.85 3.87
N GLY A 132 1.93 8.54 3.09
CA GLY A 132 2.37 9.65 2.26
C GLY A 132 3.02 10.75 3.10
N ASP A 133 2.47 11.06 4.27
CA ASP A 133 3.04 12.07 5.17
C ASP A 133 4.38 11.62 5.76
N MET A 134 4.50 10.36 6.20
CA MET A 134 5.76 9.79 6.67
C MET A 134 6.85 9.82 5.59
N LEU A 135 6.51 9.40 4.37
CA LEU A 135 7.41 9.42 3.22
C LEU A 135 7.85 10.85 2.88
N ARG A 136 6.94 11.83 2.89
CA ARG A 136 7.29 13.25 2.66
C ARG A 136 8.23 13.80 3.72
N THR A 137 7.99 13.50 4.99
CA THR A 137 8.91 13.91 6.07
C THR A 137 10.30 13.32 5.84
N TYR A 138 10.38 12.03 5.55
CA TYR A 138 11.66 11.37 5.31
C TYR A 138 12.40 11.92 4.09
N ALA A 139 11.68 12.10 2.98
CA ALA A 139 12.22 12.67 1.76
C ALA A 139 12.65 14.14 1.94
N GLY A 140 11.98 14.90 2.79
CA GLY A 140 12.41 16.27 3.14
C GLY A 140 13.77 16.29 3.86
N SER A 141 14.03 15.31 4.72
CA SER A 141 15.32 15.18 5.43
C SER A 141 16.42 14.56 4.57
N ASN A 142 16.07 13.66 3.64
CA ASN A 142 17.01 12.89 2.81
C ASN A 142 16.64 12.94 1.31
N PRO A 143 16.62 14.13 0.69
CA PRO A 143 15.98 14.33 -0.62
C PRO A 143 16.60 13.54 -1.77
N ARG A 144 17.88 13.17 -1.69
CA ARG A 144 18.55 12.40 -2.74
C ARG A 144 18.47 10.89 -2.54
N ALA A 145 18.27 10.42 -1.31
CA ALA A 145 18.42 9.01 -0.98
C ALA A 145 17.11 8.33 -0.57
N TRP A 146 15.99 9.06 -0.53
CA TRP A 146 14.75 8.54 0.07
C TRP A 146 14.23 7.25 -0.57
N ASP A 147 14.48 7.04 -1.87
CA ASP A 147 14.07 5.84 -2.60
C ASP A 147 14.81 4.58 -2.14
N THR A 148 16.07 4.70 -1.71
CA THR A 148 16.86 3.59 -1.16
C THR A 148 16.34 3.08 0.20
N PHE A 149 15.56 3.89 0.92
CA PHE A 149 15.01 3.54 2.23
C PHE A 149 13.62 2.91 2.16
N LEU A 150 12.99 2.86 0.98
CA LEU A 150 11.62 2.37 0.84
C LEU A 150 11.45 0.94 1.35
N SER A 151 12.43 0.06 1.16
CA SER A 151 12.37 -1.31 1.68
C SER A 151 12.35 -1.36 3.21
N ALA A 152 13.13 -0.51 3.88
CA ALA A 152 13.13 -0.41 5.34
C ALA A 152 11.82 0.20 5.86
N ALA A 153 11.31 1.23 5.18
CA ALA A 153 10.02 1.84 5.49
C ALA A 153 8.88 0.83 5.31
N GLU A 154 8.84 0.10 4.20
CA GLU A 154 7.86 -0.96 3.91
C GLU A 154 7.86 -2.02 5.02
N PHE A 155 9.04 -2.52 5.40
CA PHE A 155 9.15 -3.50 6.47
C PHE A 155 8.64 -2.96 7.81
N ALA A 156 9.03 -1.74 8.20
CA ALA A 156 8.59 -1.12 9.44
C ALA A 156 7.07 -0.92 9.48
N MET A 157 6.48 -0.46 8.37
CA MET A 157 5.04 -0.28 8.24
C MET A 157 4.28 -1.61 8.33
N ASN A 158 4.74 -2.63 7.61
CA ASN A 158 4.11 -3.94 7.62
C ASN A 158 4.23 -4.63 8.98
N ASN A 159 5.24 -4.30 9.78
CA ASN A 159 5.42 -4.86 11.12
C ASN A 159 4.74 -4.05 12.24
N ALA A 160 4.32 -2.81 11.98
CA ALA A 160 3.62 -2.00 12.98
C ALA A 160 2.17 -2.49 13.18
N VAL A 161 1.70 -2.50 14.42
CA VAL A 161 0.30 -2.86 14.73
C VAL A 161 -0.64 -1.86 14.10
N ASN A 162 -1.52 -2.34 13.21
CA ASN A 162 -2.52 -1.51 12.58
C ASN A 162 -3.73 -1.37 13.51
N ARG A 163 -4.13 -0.14 13.83
CA ARG A 163 -5.25 0.13 14.76
C ARG A 163 -6.59 -0.47 14.29
N SER A 164 -6.80 -0.58 12.98
CA SER A 164 -8.05 -1.08 12.41
C SER A 164 -8.19 -2.59 12.52
N THR A 165 -7.08 -3.33 12.49
CA THR A 165 -7.07 -4.80 12.52
C THR A 165 -6.61 -5.36 13.87
N GLY A 166 -5.98 -4.55 14.72
CA GLY A 166 -5.42 -4.96 16.00
C GLY A 166 -4.16 -5.82 15.89
N GLN A 167 -3.66 -6.07 14.68
CA GLN A 167 -2.50 -6.90 14.37
C GLN A 167 -1.59 -6.21 13.35
N SER A 168 -0.35 -6.67 13.22
CA SER A 168 0.51 -6.17 12.15
C SER A 168 0.09 -6.74 10.80
N PRO A 169 0.14 -5.96 9.70
CA PRO A 169 -0.11 -6.48 8.36
C PRO A 169 0.74 -7.71 8.01
N PHE A 170 1.99 -7.74 8.46
CA PHE A 170 2.89 -8.87 8.28
C PHE A 170 2.33 -10.14 8.91
N PHE A 171 1.84 -10.07 10.15
CA PHE A 171 1.24 -11.22 10.82
C PHE A 171 -0.05 -11.67 10.12
N LEU A 172 -0.91 -10.75 9.73
CA LEU A 172 -2.15 -11.08 9.02
C LEU A 172 -1.90 -11.71 7.65
N ASN A 173 -0.80 -11.33 7.00
CA ASN A 173 -0.42 -11.87 5.70
C ASN A 173 0.26 -13.25 5.78
N TYR A 174 1.21 -13.41 6.70
CA TYR A 174 2.08 -14.59 6.75
C TYR A 174 1.75 -15.57 7.88
N GLY A 175 0.95 -15.17 8.86
CA GLY A 175 0.62 -15.97 10.05
C GLY A 175 1.72 -16.00 11.12
N PHE A 176 2.79 -15.21 11.00
CA PHE A 176 3.86 -15.12 11.99
C PHE A 176 4.42 -13.69 12.09
N HIS A 177 5.03 -13.36 13.22
CA HIS A 177 5.75 -12.09 13.38
C HIS A 177 7.19 -12.23 12.85
N PRO A 178 7.72 -11.23 12.12
CA PRO A 178 9.08 -11.30 11.63
C PRO A 178 10.07 -11.24 12.80
N ALA A 179 11.15 -12.00 12.70
CA ALA A 179 12.24 -11.91 13.66
C ALA A 179 12.95 -10.56 13.52
N ILE A 180 12.79 -9.68 14.50
CA ILE A 180 13.53 -8.42 14.59
C ILE A 180 14.57 -8.53 15.71
N PRO A 181 15.79 -7.97 15.55
CA PRO A 181 16.83 -8.04 16.58
C PRO A 181 16.35 -7.62 17.97
N LEU A 182 15.48 -6.60 18.04
CA LEU A 182 14.91 -6.08 19.29
C LEU A 182 13.97 -7.09 19.99
N ALA A 183 13.28 -7.95 19.25
CA ALA A 183 12.41 -8.98 19.82
C ALA A 183 13.21 -10.14 20.42
N ARG A 184 14.43 -10.40 19.91
CA ARG A 184 15.35 -11.41 20.46
C ARG A 184 15.92 -11.02 21.82
N GLU A 185 16.07 -9.72 22.10
CA GLU A 185 16.54 -9.23 23.41
C GLU A 185 15.44 -9.25 24.49
N LEU A 186 14.17 -9.20 24.10
CA LEU A 186 13.03 -9.29 25.02
C LEU A 186 12.65 -10.73 25.37
N ASP A 187 13.13 -11.71 24.60
CA ASP A 187 12.92 -13.15 24.85
C ASP A 187 14.04 -13.76 25.71
N VAL A 188 14.83 -12.92 26.40
CA VAL A 188 15.64 -13.40 27.52
C VAL A 188 14.67 -13.72 28.65
N PRO A 189 14.55 -14.99 29.09
CA PRO A 189 13.80 -15.29 30.29
C PRO A 189 14.59 -14.71 31.44
N ALA A 190 14.33 -13.46 31.81
CA ALA A 190 14.96 -12.81 32.95
C ALA A 190 14.48 -13.54 34.21
N PRO A 191 15.31 -14.36 34.88
CA PRO A 191 14.89 -15.12 36.05
C PRO A 191 14.66 -14.20 37.28
N ALA A 192 14.91 -12.89 37.13
CA ALA A 192 14.85 -11.91 38.21
C ALA A 192 13.46 -11.25 38.40
N ALA A 193 12.49 -11.45 37.50
CA ALA A 193 11.17 -10.82 37.61
C ALA A 193 10.18 -11.55 38.56
N LYS A 194 10.64 -12.52 39.37
CA LYS A 194 9.84 -13.14 40.45
C LYS A 194 10.20 -12.65 41.86
N ALA A 195 11.11 -11.67 42.00
CA ALA A 195 11.55 -11.20 43.33
C ALA A 195 10.76 -9.99 43.89
N PHE A 196 9.76 -9.46 43.17
CA PHE A 196 8.96 -8.32 43.65
C PHE A 196 7.46 -8.62 43.70
N VAL A 197 7.11 -9.80 44.23
CA VAL A 197 5.81 -10.03 44.86
C VAL A 197 6.07 -10.65 46.23
N ARG A 198 6.11 -9.80 47.25
CA ARG A 198 5.77 -10.12 48.64
C ARG A 198 4.77 -9.09 49.11
#